data_AF-A0A9E6VXH8-F1
#
_entry.id   AF-A0A9E6VXH8-F1
#
_cell.length_a   1.000
_cell.length_b   1.000
_cell.length_c   1.000
_cell.angle_alpha   90.00
_cell.angle_beta   90.00
_cell.angle_gamma   90.00
#
_symmetry.space_group_name_H-M   'P 1'
#
loop_
_entity.id
_entity.type
_entity.pdbx_description
1 polymer ?
#
loop_
_entity_poly.entity_id
_entity_poly.type
_entity_poly.pdbx_seq_one_letter_code
_entity_poly.pdbx_strand_id
1 'polypeptide(L)' 'MLEWTRGSALRPFLQVLDKDEVAEFEAEYAERLVEAYPERRDGSTLYPFSRLFIVVQKPED' A
#
# COMPACT_ATOMS: atom_id res chain seq x y z
N MET A 1 -3.16 2.80 7.52
CA MET A 1 -2.63 2.07 6.35
C MET A 1 -3.51 2.24 5.12
N LEU A 2 -4.83 2.01 5.21
CA LEU A 2 -5.76 2.21 4.10
C LEU A 2 -5.58 3.55 3.37
N GLU A 3 -5.54 4.67 4.10
CA GLU A 3 -5.30 5.99 3.49
C GLU A 3 -3.95 6.11 2.77
N TRP A 4 -2.93 5.40 3.26
CA TRP A 4 -1.60 5.40 2.63
C TRP A 4 -1.63 4.61 1.31
N THR A 5 -2.25 3.42 1.33
CA THR A 5 -2.38 2.55 0.15
C THR A 5 -3.34 3.14 -0.88
N ARG A 6 -4.35 3.92 -0.46
CA ARG A 6 -5.23 4.68 -1.35
C ARG A 6 -4.44 5.53 -2.34
N GLY A 7 -3.45 6.27 -1.86
CA GLY A 7 -2.60 7.13 -2.68
C GLY A 7 -1.48 6.39 -3.42
N SER A 8 -0.90 5.34 -2.82
CA SER A 8 0.32 4.72 -3.36
C SER A 8 0.08 3.52 -4.28
N ALA A 9 -1.08 2.85 -4.18
CA ALA A 9 -1.33 1.59 -4.90
C ALA A 9 -2.76 1.41 -5.39
N LEU A 10 -3.77 1.86 -4.64
CA LEU A 10 -5.16 1.49 -4.91
C LEU A 10 -5.83 2.34 -5.98
N ARG A 11 -5.30 3.53 -6.31
CA ARG A 11 -5.89 4.43 -7.31
C ARG A 11 -6.36 3.74 -8.62
N PRO A 12 -5.56 2.91 -9.32
CA PRO A 12 -6.04 2.25 -10.54
C PRO A 12 -7.21 1.28 -10.32
N PHE A 13 -7.32 0.69 -9.13
CA PHE A 13 -8.44 -0.20 -8.78
C PHE A 13 -9.70 0.62 -8.46
N LEU A 14 -9.57 1.68 -7.65
CA LEU A 14 -10.70 2.52 -7.27
C LEU A 14 -11.29 3.31 -8.45
N GLN A 15 -10.51 3.53 -9.51
CA GLN A 15 -10.95 4.27 -10.70
C GLN A 15 -11.91 3.50 -11.61
N VAL A 16 -12.00 2.17 -11.47
CA VAL A 16 -12.88 1.34 -12.30
C VAL A 16 -14.17 0.94 -11.59
N LEU A 17 -14.32 1.33 -10.31
CA LEU A 17 -15.45 1.01 -9.44
C LEU A 17 -16.38 2.23 -9.32
N ASP A 18 -17.66 1.98 -9.10
CA ASP A 18 -18.59 3.01 -8.65
C ASP A 18 -18.43 3.33 -7.15
N LYS A 19 -19.22 4.28 -6.64
CA LYS A 19 -19.06 4.77 -5.26
C LYS A 19 -19.39 3.71 -4.21
N ASP A 20 -20.39 2.88 -4.46
CA ASP A 20 -20.85 1.88 -3.50
C ASP A 20 -19.85 0.70 -3.50
N GLU A 21 -19.36 0.32 -4.69
CA GLU A 21 -18.30 -0.67 -4.87
C GLU A 21 -16.97 -0.23 -4.24
N VAL A 22 -16.62 1.07 -4.32
CA VAL A 22 -15.43 1.61 -3.64
C VAL A 22 -15.54 1.44 -2.12
N ALA A 23 -16.70 1.74 -1.54
CA ALA A 23 -16.89 1.64 -0.09
C ALA A 23 -16.80 0.18 0.38
N GLU A 24 -17.40 -0.76 -0.37
CA GLU A 24 -17.31 -2.20 -0.09
C GLU A 24 -15.86 -2.71 -0.22
N PHE A 25 -15.19 -2.35 -1.32
CA PHE A 25 -13.80 -2.73 -1.55
C PHE A 25 -12.86 -2.24 -0.43
N GLU A 26 -13.00 -0.98 -0.02
CA GLU A 26 -12.15 -0.41 1.02
C GLU A 26 -12.42 -1.01 2.40
N ALA A 27 -13.66 -1.40 2.71
CA ALA A 27 -13.99 -2.11 3.94
C ALA A 27 -13.30 -3.48 3.99
N GLU A 28 -13.45 -4.30 2.95
CA GLU A 28 -12.76 -5.59 2.87
C GLU A 28 -11.24 -5.45 2.88
N TYR A 29 -10.71 -4.47 2.15
CA TYR A 29 -9.27 -4.23 2.10
C TYR A 29 -8.71 -3.81 3.45
N ALA A 30 -9.45 -3.02 4.22
CA ALA A 30 -9.05 -2.62 5.57
C ALA A 30 -8.95 -3.81 6.52
N GLU A 31 -9.91 -4.74 6.48
CA GLU A 31 -9.87 -5.97 7.29
C GLU A 31 -8.64 -6.82 6.94
N ARG A 32 -8.38 -7.01 5.65
CA ARG A 32 -7.20 -7.76 5.18
C ARG A 32 -5.88 -7.08 5.56
N LEU A 33 -5.83 -5.74 5.59
CA LEU A 33 -4.66 -5.01 6.06
C LEU A 33 -4.36 -5.27 7.53
N VAL A 34 -5.38 -5.34 8.39
CA VAL A 34 -5.20 -5.63 9.83
C VAL A 34 -4.68 -7.06 10.03
N GLU A 35 -5.18 -8.01 9.25
CA GLU A 35 -4.70 -9.40 9.28
C GLU A 35 -3.24 -9.51 8.80
N ALA A 36 -2.91 -8.87 7.67
CA ALA A 36 -1.57 -8.95 7.07
C ALA A 36 -0.50 -8.17 7.85
N TYR A 37 -0.89 -7.09 8.52
CA TYR A 37 0.00 -6.21 9.27
C TYR A 37 -0.57 -5.97 10.69
N PRO A 38 -0.44 -6.95 11.59
CA PRO A 38 -0.98 -6.84 12.94
C PRO A 38 -0.24 -5.76 13.76
N GLU A 39 -0.97 -5.16 14.69
CA GLU A 39 -0.42 -4.21 15.66
C GLU A 39 0.58 -4.90 16.59
N ARG A 40 1.66 -4.21 16.92
CA ARG A 40 2.71 -4.64 17.84
C ARG A 40 2.37 -4.19 19.27
N ARG A 41 3.10 -4.75 20.25
CA ARG A 41 2.89 -4.44 21.68
C ARG A 41 2.99 -2.96 22.04
N ASP A 42 3.65 -2.15 21.24
CA ASP A 42 3.81 -0.71 21.42
C ASP A 42 2.72 0.12 20.72
N GLY A 43 1.69 -0.52 20.18
CA GLY A 43 0.62 0.14 19.44
C GLY A 43 1.00 0.51 18.00
N SER A 44 2.19 0.15 17.54
CA SER A 44 2.64 0.43 16.17
C SER A 44 2.27 -0.69 15.20
N THR A 45 2.09 -0.36 13.92
CA THR A 45 1.99 -1.35 12.84
C THR A 45 3.19 -1.22 11.90
N LEU A 46 3.90 -2.31 11.63
CA LEU A 46 5.02 -2.29 10.68
C LEU A 46 4.51 -2.51 9.25
N TYR A 47 4.69 -1.50 8.41
CA TYR A 47 4.43 -1.58 6.96
C TYR A 47 5.74 -1.41 6.18
N PRO A 48 6.37 -2.50 5.69
CA PRO A 48 7.68 -2.45 5.05
C PRO A 48 7.62 -1.94 3.60
N PHE A 49 8.55 -1.06 3.23
CA PHE A 49 8.74 -0.60 1.85
C PHE A 49 9.99 -1.21 1.24
N SER A 50 9.82 -2.06 0.23
CA SER A 50 10.93 -2.56 -0.60
C SER A 50 11.37 -1.46 -1.56
N ARG A 51 12.64 -1.04 -1.48
CA ARG A 51 13.22 0.00 -2.33
C ARG A 51 14.40 -0.58 -3.11
N LEU A 52 14.33 -0.50 -4.43
CA LEU A 52 15.43 -0.85 -5.32
C LEU A 52 16.28 0.40 -5.59
N PHE A 53 17.59 0.29 -5.38
CA PHE A 53 18.55 1.34 -5.71
C PHE A 53 19.51 0.79 -6.77
N ILE A 54 19.75 1.57 -7.81
CA ILE A 54 20.66 1.22 -8.91
C ILE A 54 21.64 2.37 -9.10
N VAL A 55 22.93 2.06 -9.13
CA VAL A 55 24.01 3.02 -9.42
C VAL A 55 24.76 2.53 -10.64
N VAL A 56 24.97 3.40 -11.62
CA VAL A 56 25.69 3.10 -12.86
C VAL A 56 26.78 4.15 -13.06
N GLN A 57 27.97 3.71 -13.46
CA GLN A 57 29.04 4.58 -13.93
C GLN A 57 29.20 4.43 -15.44
N LYS A 58 29.36 5.55 -16.15
CA LYS A 58 29.74 5.54 -17.56
C LYS A 58 31.17 4.98 -17.67
N PRO A 59 31.49 4.13 -18.65
CA PRO A 59 32.87 3.79 -18.96
C PRO A 59 33.70 5.06 -19.24
N GLU A 60 34.93 5.11 -18.75
CA GLU A 60 35.93 6.09 -19.20
C GLU A 60 36.50 5.65 -20.57
N ASP A 61 36.91 6.63 -21.38
CA ASP A 61 37.47 6.40 -22.73
C ASP A 61 38.85 5.76 -22.68
#